data_AF-A0A959QSF9-F1
#
_entry.id   AF-A0A959QSF9-F1
#
_cell.length_a   1.000
_cell.length_b   1.000
_cell.length_c   1.000
_cell.angle_alpha   90.00
_cell.angle_beta   90.00
_cell.angle_gamma   90.00
#
_symmetry.space_group_name_H-M   'P 1'
#
loop_
_entity.id
_entity.type
_entity.pdbx_description
1 polymer ?
#
loop_
_entity_poly.entity_id
_entity_poly.type
_entity_poly.pdbx_seq_one_letter_code
_entity_poly.pdbx_strand_id
1 'polypeptide(L)'
;MKQLISIVILTLTCLAGKAQHTIEGTIEYERSLNVHRRMDYLDEDEKEWVARYRDKAPKYNKNYYNLSFNTKHSIYEPGRESDETTNMWFARIPVDENVVYTDYATKTVIAKKQVYEEKFLVKDSMRKLEWKIMDEVRTIANYKCRKAVSVMCDSVYIVAFYSEDIPVSGGPEMFGNLPGMILEIAIPRLHTTWIATKVDITTPEEKKLVPPKKGKETDVKGMYDVVLSSLKRWGDQGQRVVWWAVL
;
A
#
# COMPACT_ATOMS: atom_id res chain seq x y z
N MET A 1 65.00 11.58 -44.78
CA MET A 1 63.59 12.01 -44.65
C MET A 1 62.68 10.79 -44.57
N LYS A 2 62.38 10.28 -43.37
CA LYS A 2 61.20 9.43 -43.08
C LYS A 2 60.89 9.60 -41.59
N GLN A 3 59.97 10.50 -41.25
CA GLN A 3 59.44 10.62 -39.90
C GLN A 3 58.26 9.67 -39.77
N LEU A 4 58.35 8.70 -38.86
CA LEU A 4 57.22 7.87 -38.43
C LEU A 4 56.44 8.66 -37.38
N ILE A 5 55.19 9.01 -37.72
CA ILE A 5 54.23 9.62 -36.80
C ILE A 5 53.47 8.46 -36.14
N SER A 6 53.74 8.20 -34.87
CA SER A 6 52.95 7.30 -34.03
C SER A 6 51.73 8.05 -33.51
N ILE A 7 50.55 7.70 -34.00
CA ILE A 7 49.26 8.21 -33.50
C ILE A 7 48.87 7.38 -32.27
N VAL A 8 48.94 8.00 -31.08
CA VAL A 8 48.40 7.44 -29.84
C VAL A 8 46.93 7.82 -29.76
N ILE A 9 46.04 6.86 -30.03
CA ILE A 9 44.59 7.01 -29.83
C ILE A 9 44.31 6.79 -28.34
N LEU A 10 44.07 7.87 -27.61
CA LEU A 10 43.62 7.83 -26.22
C LEU A 10 42.11 7.55 -26.20
N THR A 11 41.72 6.27 -26.19
CA THR A 11 40.33 5.88 -25.92
C THR A 11 40.00 6.19 -24.46
N LEU A 12 39.25 7.26 -24.23
CA LEU A 12 38.67 7.58 -22.92
C LEU A 12 37.53 6.57 -22.65
N THR A 13 37.84 5.43 -22.04
CA THR A 13 36.82 4.53 -21.51
C THR A 13 36.20 5.19 -20.28
N CYS A 14 35.07 5.88 -20.48
CA CYS A 14 34.18 6.22 -19.38
C CYS A 14 33.66 4.90 -18.78
N LEU A 15 34.34 4.41 -17.76
CA LEU A 15 33.76 3.51 -16.78
C LEU A 15 32.67 4.32 -16.06
N ALA A 16 31.47 4.35 -16.65
CA ALA A 16 30.26 4.66 -15.90
C ALA A 16 30.08 3.52 -14.90
N GLY A 17 30.79 3.62 -13.77
CA GLY A 17 30.50 2.81 -12.61
C GLY A 17 29.03 3.07 -12.26
N LYS A 18 28.16 2.12 -12.56
CA LYS A 18 26.84 2.08 -11.97
C LYS A 18 27.06 1.80 -10.48
N ALA A 19 27.38 2.84 -9.72
CA ALA A 19 27.10 2.87 -8.30
C ALA A 19 25.57 2.85 -8.19
N GLN A 20 24.99 1.66 -8.33
CA GLN A 20 23.60 1.44 -8.03
C GLN A 20 23.52 1.59 -6.52
N HIS A 21 23.26 2.80 -6.04
CA HIS A 21 22.94 3.04 -4.64
C HIS A 21 21.77 2.13 -4.31
N THR A 22 22.06 1.01 -3.65
CA THR A 22 21.06 0.06 -3.18
C THR A 22 20.40 0.71 -1.98
N ILE A 23 19.34 1.48 -2.25
CA ILE A 23 18.46 1.96 -1.20
C ILE A 23 17.58 0.80 -0.74
N GLU A 24 17.56 0.62 0.57
CA GLU A 24 16.78 -0.38 1.27
C GLU A 24 16.45 0.16 2.65
N GLY A 25 15.35 -0.33 3.21
CA GLY A 25 14.83 0.25 4.44
C GLY A 25 13.52 -0.34 4.88
N THR A 26 13.00 0.23 5.96
CA THR A 26 11.69 -0.07 6.51
C THR A 26 10.90 1.22 6.69
N ILE A 27 9.61 1.19 6.34
CA ILE A 27 8.68 2.32 6.53
C ILE A 27 7.53 1.84 7.42
N GLU A 28 7.31 2.53 8.54
CA GLU A 28 6.10 2.36 9.35
C GLU A 28 5.00 3.25 8.77
N TYR A 29 3.82 2.68 8.54
CA TYR A 29 2.60 3.38 8.15
C TYR A 29 1.57 3.31 9.28
N GLU A 30 0.98 4.46 9.62
CA GLU A 30 -0.29 4.51 10.36
C GLU A 30 -1.44 4.41 9.36
N ARG A 31 -2.23 3.34 9.46
CA ARG A 31 -3.53 3.22 8.80
C ARG A 31 -4.62 3.75 9.73
N SER A 32 -5.26 4.85 9.36
CA SER A 32 -6.29 5.51 10.15
C SER A 32 -7.64 5.46 9.43
N LEU A 33 -8.64 4.83 10.05
CA LEU A 33 -10.03 4.81 9.60
C LEU A 33 -10.84 5.85 10.38
N ASN A 34 -11.52 6.76 9.67
CA ASN A 34 -12.47 7.65 10.30
C ASN A 34 -13.78 6.91 10.61
N VAL A 35 -13.92 6.49 11.86
CA VAL A 35 -15.04 5.69 12.36
C VAL A 35 -16.33 6.50 12.33
N HIS A 36 -16.27 7.78 12.73
CA HIS A 36 -17.46 8.65 12.76
C HIS A 36 -18.06 8.85 11.36
N ARG A 37 -17.20 9.05 10.36
CA ARG A 37 -17.63 9.13 8.95
C ARG A 37 -18.20 7.81 8.47
N ARG A 38 -17.56 6.68 8.80
CA ARG A 38 -18.10 5.36 8.47
C ARG A 38 -19.49 5.12 9.06
N MET A 39 -19.73 5.61 10.29
CA MET A 39 -21.04 5.54 10.95
C MET A 39 -22.13 6.34 10.22
N ASP A 40 -21.80 7.43 9.51
CA ASP A 40 -22.77 8.22 8.73
C ASP A 40 -23.41 7.41 7.60
N TYR A 41 -22.75 6.35 7.15
CA TYR A 41 -23.23 5.52 6.07
C TYR A 41 -23.89 4.23 6.56
N LEU A 42 -23.88 3.91 7.85
CA LEU A 42 -24.56 2.70 8.36
C LEU A 42 -26.07 2.73 8.04
N ASP A 43 -26.67 1.55 7.96
CA ASP A 43 -28.05 1.41 7.49
C ASP A 43 -29.05 2.02 8.47
N GLU A 44 -30.28 2.24 8.01
CA GLU A 44 -31.28 2.99 8.76
C GLU A 44 -31.68 2.32 10.09
N ASP A 45 -31.72 1.00 10.10
CA ASP A 45 -31.92 0.16 11.28
C ASP A 45 -30.76 0.24 12.30
N GLU A 46 -29.59 0.71 11.86
CA GLU A 46 -28.42 0.93 12.71
C GLU A 46 -28.36 2.36 13.29
N LYS A 47 -29.22 3.29 12.85
CA LYS A 47 -29.21 4.70 13.26
C LYS A 47 -29.42 4.91 14.76
N GLU A 48 -30.32 4.15 15.39
CA GLU A 48 -30.52 4.22 16.85
C GLU A 48 -29.26 3.83 17.60
N TRP A 49 -28.54 2.84 17.08
CA TRP A 49 -27.28 2.41 17.65
C TRP A 49 -26.20 3.47 17.42
N VAL A 50 -26.08 4.04 16.21
CA VAL A 50 -25.17 5.14 15.91
C VAL A 50 -25.38 6.31 16.87
N ALA A 51 -26.63 6.69 17.12
CA ALA A 51 -26.98 7.77 18.03
C ALA A 51 -26.53 7.50 19.48
N ARG A 52 -26.59 6.24 19.94
CA ARG A 52 -26.20 5.85 21.32
C ARG A 52 -24.69 5.77 21.53
N TYR A 53 -23.92 5.47 20.48
CA TYR A 53 -22.50 5.11 20.61
C TYR A 53 -21.54 6.07 19.92
N ARG A 54 -22.02 7.01 19.08
CA ARG A 54 -21.16 7.98 18.37
C ARG A 54 -20.22 8.74 19.31
N ASP A 55 -20.75 9.26 20.43
CA ASP A 55 -19.94 10.05 21.37
C ASP A 55 -18.96 9.21 22.19
N LYS A 56 -19.21 7.89 22.27
CA LYS A 56 -18.34 6.93 22.95
C LYS A 56 -17.31 6.30 22.00
N ALA A 57 -17.57 6.34 20.70
CA ALA A 57 -16.70 5.77 19.69
C ALA A 57 -15.51 6.71 19.45
N PRO A 58 -14.28 6.19 19.36
CA PRO A 58 -13.16 7.02 18.96
C PRO A 58 -13.41 7.54 17.54
N LYS A 59 -12.97 8.78 17.28
CA LYS A 59 -13.11 9.38 15.94
C LYS A 59 -12.33 8.60 14.89
N TYR A 60 -11.18 8.05 15.27
CA TYR A 60 -10.29 7.28 14.41
C TYR A 60 -9.97 5.92 15.03
N ASN A 61 -9.91 4.89 14.20
CA ASN A 61 -9.32 3.60 14.55
C ASN A 61 -7.99 3.46 13.81
N LYS A 62 -6.89 3.27 14.53
CA LYS A 62 -5.53 3.30 13.97
C LYS A 62 -4.84 1.96 14.11
N ASN A 63 -4.28 1.45 13.03
CA ASN A 63 -3.41 0.28 13.01
C ASN A 63 -2.05 0.67 12.40
N TYR A 64 -0.99 -0.04 12.75
CA TYR A 64 0.33 0.17 12.17
C TYR A 64 0.74 -0.98 11.28
N TYR A 65 1.45 -0.66 10.20
CA TYR A 65 1.98 -1.60 9.22
C TYR A 65 3.40 -1.24 8.88
N ASN A 66 4.20 -2.24 8.51
CA ASN A 66 5.57 -2.04 8.09
C ASN A 66 5.73 -2.46 6.62
N LEU A 67 6.39 -1.61 5.84
CA LEU A 67 6.90 -1.95 4.52
C LEU A 67 8.42 -2.08 4.61
N SER A 68 8.93 -3.31 4.55
CA SER A 68 10.37 -3.54 4.34
C SER A 68 10.64 -3.63 2.84
N PHE A 69 11.64 -2.92 2.33
CA PHE A 69 11.91 -2.85 0.90
C PHE A 69 13.40 -2.80 0.59
N ASN A 70 13.73 -3.24 -0.62
CA ASN A 70 14.99 -2.93 -1.28
C ASN A 70 14.71 -2.61 -2.77
N THR A 71 15.74 -2.55 -3.60
CA THR A 71 15.59 -2.24 -5.03
C THR A 71 14.88 -3.33 -5.86
N LYS A 72 14.72 -4.54 -5.32
CA LYS A 72 14.16 -5.70 -6.02
C LYS A 72 12.77 -6.08 -5.53
N HIS A 73 12.55 -6.07 -4.22
CA HIS A 73 11.32 -6.57 -3.61
C HIS A 73 10.90 -5.73 -2.41
N SER A 74 9.64 -5.88 -2.01
CA SER A 74 9.13 -5.39 -0.73
C SER A 74 8.15 -6.36 -0.10
N ILE A 75 7.99 -6.26 1.22
CA ILE A 75 6.92 -6.88 1.98
C ILE A 75 6.23 -5.84 2.85
N TYR A 76 4.91 -5.74 2.70
CA TYR A 76 4.03 -4.94 3.55
C TYR A 76 3.27 -5.89 4.48
N GLU A 77 3.31 -5.66 5.78
CA GLU A 77 2.71 -6.56 6.78
C GLU A 77 2.26 -5.81 8.04
N PRO A 78 1.38 -6.42 8.88
CA PRO A 78 0.99 -5.81 10.15
C PRO A 78 2.20 -5.50 11.01
N GLY A 79 2.23 -4.29 11.55
CA GLY A 79 3.28 -3.78 12.42
C GLY A 79 2.94 -3.95 13.89
N ARG A 80 3.38 -3.00 14.71
CA ARG A 80 3.07 -2.99 16.14
C ARG A 80 1.58 -2.81 16.40
N GLU A 81 1.13 -3.33 17.53
CA GLU A 81 -0.21 -3.04 18.05
C GLU A 81 -0.35 -1.55 18.39
N SER A 82 -1.59 -1.10 18.40
CA SER A 82 -1.96 0.29 18.68
C SER A 82 -2.86 0.31 19.91
N ASP A 83 -2.45 1.10 20.91
CA ASP A 83 -3.23 1.30 22.14
C ASP A 83 -4.56 2.03 21.88
N GLU A 84 -4.71 2.66 20.71
CA GLU A 84 -5.90 3.40 20.28
C GLU A 84 -6.86 2.52 19.43
N THR A 85 -6.62 1.21 19.35
CA THR A 85 -7.50 0.31 18.59
C THR A 85 -8.79 0.01 19.34
N THR A 86 -9.90 -0.01 18.61
CA THR A 86 -11.19 -0.45 19.14
C THR A 86 -11.67 -1.72 18.46
N ASN A 87 -12.11 -2.69 19.26
CA ASN A 87 -12.68 -3.96 18.80
C ASN A 87 -14.17 -3.86 18.47
N MET A 88 -14.72 -2.66 18.48
CA MET A 88 -16.07 -2.39 18.06
C MET A 88 -16.28 -2.80 16.59
N TRP A 89 -17.33 -3.60 16.33
CA TRP A 89 -17.58 -4.24 15.02
C TRP A 89 -17.59 -3.24 13.85
N PHE A 90 -18.12 -2.04 14.05
CA PHE A 90 -18.22 -0.97 13.04
C PHE A 90 -16.89 -0.24 12.80
N ALA A 91 -15.96 -0.32 13.75
CA ALA A 91 -14.62 0.21 13.63
C ALA A 91 -13.63 -0.84 13.11
N ARG A 92 -14.01 -2.12 13.08
CA ARG A 92 -13.19 -3.20 12.57
C ARG A 92 -13.13 -3.18 11.04
N ILE A 93 -11.92 -3.29 10.50
CA ILE A 93 -11.69 -3.45 9.08
C ILE A 93 -11.54 -4.96 8.81
N PRO A 94 -12.31 -5.54 7.88
CA PRO A 94 -12.31 -6.99 7.64
C PRO A 94 -11.05 -7.53 6.94
N VAL A 95 -10.03 -6.69 6.74
CA VAL A 95 -8.77 -6.96 5.99
C VAL A 95 -7.54 -6.38 6.73
N ASP A 96 -7.51 -6.53 8.05
CA ASP A 96 -6.45 -6.00 8.91
C ASP A 96 -5.16 -6.85 8.95
N GLU A 97 -5.21 -8.11 8.51
CA GLU A 97 -4.06 -9.04 8.56
C GLU A 97 -3.34 -9.23 7.21
N ASN A 98 -3.49 -8.27 6.28
CA ASN A 98 -2.89 -8.35 4.95
C ASN A 98 -1.35 -8.41 5.01
N VAL A 99 -0.78 -9.39 4.31
CA VAL A 99 0.67 -9.44 4.02
C VAL A 99 0.85 -9.42 2.52
N VAL A 100 1.55 -8.43 1.98
CA VAL A 100 1.72 -8.22 0.53
C VAL A 100 3.20 -8.23 0.19
N TYR A 101 3.63 -9.25 -0.55
CA TYR A 101 4.95 -9.29 -1.15
C TYR A 101 4.88 -8.79 -2.59
N THR A 102 5.80 -7.91 -2.98
CA THR A 102 5.91 -7.38 -4.34
C THR A 102 7.31 -7.61 -4.89
N ASP A 103 7.38 -8.09 -6.12
CA ASP A 103 8.62 -8.16 -6.90
C ASP A 103 8.59 -7.07 -7.98
N TYR A 104 9.49 -6.10 -7.85
CA TYR A 104 9.52 -4.93 -8.72
C TYR A 104 10.06 -5.24 -10.12
N ALA A 105 10.93 -6.26 -10.25
CA ALA A 105 11.52 -6.64 -11.53
C ALA A 105 10.50 -7.32 -12.45
N THR A 106 9.74 -8.26 -11.88
CA THR A 106 8.70 -9.01 -12.59
C THR A 106 7.33 -8.33 -12.55
N LYS A 107 7.17 -7.32 -11.70
CA LYS A 107 5.90 -6.64 -11.41
C LYS A 107 4.81 -7.60 -10.94
N THR A 108 5.19 -8.57 -10.11
CA THR A 108 4.28 -9.56 -9.53
C THR A 108 4.02 -9.28 -8.07
N VAL A 109 2.83 -9.68 -7.60
CA VAL A 109 2.39 -9.55 -6.22
C VAL A 109 1.92 -10.90 -5.71
N ILE A 110 2.34 -11.25 -4.50
CA ILE A 110 1.86 -12.39 -3.74
C ILE A 110 1.34 -11.87 -2.40
N ALA A 111 0.02 -11.89 -2.21
CA ALA A 111 -0.61 -11.37 -1.01
C ALA A 111 -1.37 -12.46 -0.25
N LYS A 112 -1.14 -12.55 1.06
CA LYS A 112 -2.02 -13.25 1.99
C LYS A 112 -3.06 -12.24 2.45
N LYS A 113 -4.33 -12.48 2.08
CA LYS A 113 -5.46 -11.64 2.49
C LYS A 113 -6.43 -12.48 3.29
N GLN A 114 -6.89 -11.94 4.41
CA GLN A 114 -7.97 -12.53 5.18
C GLN A 114 -9.19 -11.63 5.04
N VAL A 115 -10.31 -12.20 4.62
CA VAL A 115 -11.59 -11.52 4.54
C VAL A 115 -12.55 -12.33 5.41
N TYR A 116 -12.84 -11.82 6.62
CA TYR A 116 -13.53 -12.57 7.67
C TYR A 116 -12.79 -13.88 8.02
N GLU A 117 -13.43 -15.03 7.81
CA GLU A 117 -12.88 -16.35 8.11
C GLU A 117 -12.09 -16.95 6.93
N GLU A 118 -12.29 -16.41 5.72
CA GLU A 118 -11.66 -16.91 4.51
C GLU A 118 -10.25 -16.33 4.34
N LYS A 119 -9.29 -17.20 4.05
CA LYS A 119 -7.88 -16.84 3.83
C LYS A 119 -7.49 -17.12 2.39
N PHE A 120 -7.07 -16.09 1.68
CA PHE A 120 -6.67 -16.15 0.28
C PHE A 120 -5.16 -15.98 0.15
N LEU A 121 -4.57 -16.75 -0.76
CA LEU A 121 -3.22 -16.52 -1.28
C LEU A 121 -3.39 -15.96 -2.70
N VAL A 122 -3.42 -14.65 -2.79
CA VAL A 122 -3.59 -13.92 -4.05
C VAL A 122 -2.26 -13.83 -4.77
N LYS A 123 -2.19 -14.37 -5.99
CA LYS A 123 -1.04 -14.22 -6.90
C LYS A 123 -1.51 -13.44 -8.12
N ASP A 124 -0.96 -12.25 -8.32
CA ASP A 124 -1.38 -11.36 -9.41
C ASP A 124 -0.20 -10.50 -9.89
N SER A 125 -0.45 -9.65 -10.87
CA SER A 125 0.43 -8.57 -11.29
C SER A 125 0.21 -7.30 -10.45
N MET A 126 1.23 -6.46 -10.36
CA MET A 126 1.08 -5.13 -9.77
C MET A 126 -0.03 -4.35 -10.47
N ARG A 127 -0.91 -3.75 -9.69
CA ARG A 127 -2.05 -2.99 -10.19
C ARG A 127 -1.58 -1.85 -11.09
N LYS A 128 -2.02 -1.84 -12.33
CA LYS A 128 -1.76 -0.74 -13.27
C LYS A 128 -2.68 0.43 -12.91
N LEU A 129 -2.12 1.42 -12.22
CA LEU A 129 -2.79 2.68 -11.90
C LEU A 129 -2.22 3.77 -12.80
N GLU A 130 -3.09 4.48 -13.51
CA GLU A 130 -2.70 5.67 -14.27
C GLU A 130 -2.70 6.87 -13.32
N TRP A 131 -1.50 7.29 -12.92
CA TRP A 131 -1.33 8.40 -12.00
C TRP A 131 -1.29 9.73 -12.75
N LYS A 132 -2.16 10.66 -12.34
CA LYS A 132 -2.02 12.08 -12.69
C LYS A 132 -1.20 12.78 -11.63
N ILE A 133 -0.01 13.23 -12.01
CA ILE A 133 0.88 14.00 -11.15
C ILE A 133 0.31 15.42 -10.98
N MET A 134 0.36 15.94 -9.74
CA MET A 134 -0.15 17.25 -9.38
C MET A 134 0.99 18.13 -8.81
N ASP A 135 0.76 19.44 -8.76
CA ASP A 135 1.77 20.41 -8.31
C ASP A 135 1.87 20.54 -6.79
N GLU A 136 0.90 20.00 -6.05
CA GLU A 136 0.88 20.04 -4.59
C GLU A 136 2.02 19.20 -4.00
N VAL A 137 2.75 19.80 -3.07
CA VAL A 137 3.88 19.19 -2.37
C VAL A 137 3.71 19.39 -0.88
N ARG A 138 4.06 18.37 -0.09
CA ARG A 138 4.16 18.47 1.37
C ARG A 138 5.24 17.57 1.92
N THR A 139 5.62 17.80 3.16
CA THR A 139 6.60 16.96 3.87
C THR A 139 5.89 15.85 4.65
N ILE A 140 6.30 14.59 4.46
CA ILE A 140 5.79 13.42 5.21
C ILE A 140 7.01 12.62 5.69
N ALA A 141 7.06 12.32 6.98
CA ALA A 141 8.20 11.62 7.61
C ALA A 141 9.58 12.21 7.25
N ASN A 142 9.67 13.55 7.12
CA ASN A 142 10.84 14.32 6.69
C ASN A 142 11.24 14.22 5.20
N TYR A 143 10.40 13.63 4.35
CA TYR A 143 10.61 13.56 2.90
C TYR A 143 9.70 14.54 2.16
N LYS A 144 10.21 15.14 1.10
CA LYS A 144 9.42 16.01 0.24
C LYS A 144 8.58 15.15 -0.71
N CYS A 145 7.27 15.18 -0.54
CA CYS A 145 6.36 14.33 -1.30
C CYS A 145 5.51 15.15 -2.25
N ARG A 146 5.36 14.67 -3.49
CA ARG A 146 4.47 15.23 -4.51
C ARG A 146 3.16 14.47 -4.55
N LYS A 147 2.06 15.19 -4.72
CA LYS A 147 0.74 14.61 -4.88
C LYS A 147 0.57 13.96 -6.25
N ALA A 148 -0.05 12.80 -6.26
CA ALA A 148 -0.57 12.13 -7.45
C ALA A 148 -1.99 11.64 -7.17
N VAL A 149 -2.81 11.55 -8.20
CA VAL A 149 -4.19 11.09 -8.08
C VAL A 149 -4.49 10.04 -9.14
N SER A 150 -5.31 9.06 -8.81
CA SER A 150 -5.73 8.01 -9.74
C SER A 150 -7.13 7.53 -9.41
N VAL A 151 -7.69 6.70 -10.28
CA VAL A 151 -8.96 6.02 -10.10
C VAL A 151 -8.72 4.52 -10.24
N MET A 152 -9.14 3.74 -9.25
CA MET A 152 -9.15 2.28 -9.34
C MET A 152 -10.57 1.74 -9.48
N CYS A 153 -10.70 0.57 -10.09
CA CYS A 153 -11.97 -0.12 -10.27
C CYS A 153 -13.07 0.81 -10.81
N ASP A 154 -12.70 1.60 -11.82
CA ASP A 154 -13.51 2.55 -12.59
C ASP A 154 -14.17 3.69 -11.82
N SER A 155 -14.12 3.71 -10.48
CA SER A 155 -14.89 4.68 -9.67
C SER A 155 -14.27 5.08 -8.33
N VAL A 156 -13.20 4.42 -7.86
CA VAL A 156 -12.63 4.71 -6.55
C VAL A 156 -11.46 5.67 -6.70
N TYR A 157 -11.69 6.93 -6.31
CA TYR A 157 -10.67 7.97 -6.31
C TYR A 157 -9.62 7.73 -5.22
N ILE A 158 -8.35 7.82 -5.62
CA ILE A 158 -7.19 7.63 -4.75
C ILE A 158 -6.32 8.88 -4.83
N VAL A 159 -5.86 9.34 -3.67
CA VAL A 159 -4.84 10.37 -3.56
C VAL A 159 -3.59 9.74 -2.97
N ALA A 160 -2.45 9.91 -3.64
CA ALA A 160 -1.15 9.46 -3.19
C ALA A 160 -0.21 10.65 -2.99
N PHE A 161 0.72 10.54 -2.05
CA PHE A 161 1.88 11.41 -1.97
C PHE A 161 3.13 10.55 -1.97
N TYR A 162 4.03 10.81 -2.91
CA TYR A 162 5.23 10.00 -3.12
C TYR A 162 6.50 10.86 -3.10
N SER A 163 7.63 10.26 -2.70
CA SER A 163 8.93 10.93 -2.70
C SER A 163 9.92 10.23 -3.63
N GLU A 164 10.57 11.01 -4.50
CA GLU A 164 11.63 10.56 -5.41
C GLU A 164 12.98 10.41 -4.68
N ASP A 165 13.09 10.92 -3.44
CA ASP A 165 14.27 10.72 -2.58
C ASP A 165 14.43 9.23 -2.22
N ILE A 166 13.34 8.45 -2.27
CA ILE A 166 13.35 6.99 -2.20
C ILE A 166 12.95 6.46 -3.59
N PRO A 167 13.91 6.24 -4.51
CA PRO A 167 13.64 5.92 -5.92
C PRO A 167 13.24 4.45 -6.14
N VAL A 168 12.30 3.96 -5.33
CA VAL A 168 11.70 2.62 -5.42
C VAL A 168 10.21 2.81 -5.64
N SER A 169 9.70 2.25 -6.74
CA SER A 169 8.30 2.35 -7.14
C SER A 169 7.43 1.39 -6.32
N GLY A 170 7.19 1.73 -5.06
CA GLY A 170 6.44 0.92 -4.09
C GLY A 170 5.55 1.77 -3.18
N GLY A 171 4.87 1.12 -2.25
CA GLY A 171 3.93 1.76 -1.32
C GLY A 171 3.25 0.76 -0.39
N PRO A 172 2.33 1.24 0.47
CA PRO A 172 1.52 0.36 1.31
C PRO A 172 0.53 -0.48 0.49
N GLU A 173 0.12 -1.64 1.04
CA GLU A 173 -0.76 -2.60 0.35
C GLU A 173 -0.22 -2.97 -1.05
N MET A 174 -1.05 -2.85 -2.10
CA MET A 174 -0.69 -3.11 -3.50
C MET A 174 -0.49 -1.83 -4.32
N PHE A 175 -0.26 -0.68 -3.67
CA PHE A 175 -0.06 0.61 -4.35
C PHE A 175 1.40 0.80 -4.76
N GLY A 176 1.62 1.36 -5.96
CA GLY A 176 2.94 1.62 -6.54
C GLY A 176 2.83 2.29 -7.90
N ASN A 177 3.83 2.10 -8.77
CA ASN A 177 3.90 2.66 -10.13
C ASN A 177 4.04 4.20 -10.20
N LEU A 178 4.52 4.82 -9.14
CA LEU A 178 5.01 6.21 -9.15
C LEU A 178 6.55 6.22 -9.25
N PRO A 179 7.19 7.34 -9.65
CA PRO A 179 8.64 7.39 -9.81
C PRO A 179 9.43 7.34 -8.49
N GLY A 180 8.76 7.24 -7.35
CA GLY A 180 9.36 7.01 -6.05
C GLY A 180 8.37 6.37 -5.08
N MET A 181 8.80 6.20 -3.83
CA MET A 181 8.03 5.51 -2.79
C MET A 181 6.82 6.34 -2.38
N ILE A 182 5.66 5.69 -2.32
CA ILE A 182 4.42 6.29 -1.83
C ILE A 182 4.46 6.35 -0.30
N LEU A 183 4.49 7.54 0.28
CA LEU A 183 4.52 7.76 1.73
C LEU A 183 3.14 8.09 2.31
N GLU A 184 2.16 8.39 1.47
CA GLU A 184 0.77 8.46 1.91
C GLU A 184 -0.20 8.02 0.81
N ILE A 185 -1.24 7.29 1.22
CA ILE A 185 -2.44 6.98 0.43
C ILE A 185 -3.67 7.43 1.21
N ALA A 186 -4.58 8.12 0.54
CA ALA A 186 -5.91 8.41 1.04
C ALA A 186 -6.96 7.89 0.06
N ILE A 187 -7.93 7.16 0.59
CA ILE A 187 -9.07 6.64 -0.17
C ILE A 187 -10.35 7.18 0.48
N PRO A 188 -10.87 8.34 0.01
CA PRO A 188 -12.00 9.01 0.64
C PRO A 188 -13.25 8.13 0.76
N ARG A 189 -13.51 7.28 -0.24
CA ARG A 189 -14.63 6.33 -0.25
C ARG A 189 -14.57 5.32 0.90
N LEU A 190 -13.36 4.97 1.36
CA LEU A 190 -13.13 4.06 2.47
C LEU A 190 -12.90 4.80 3.80
N HIS A 191 -12.91 6.13 3.77
CA HIS A 191 -12.62 6.99 4.93
C HIS A 191 -11.29 6.66 5.60
N THR A 192 -10.31 6.23 4.80
CA THR A 192 -9.08 5.63 5.32
C THR A 192 -7.86 6.24 4.67
N THR A 193 -6.85 6.46 5.49
CA THR A 193 -5.53 6.94 5.09
C THR A 193 -4.45 6.00 5.60
N TRP A 194 -3.38 5.84 4.83
CA TRP A 194 -2.11 5.24 5.23
C TRP A 194 -1.09 6.35 5.17
N ILE A 195 -0.45 6.70 6.29
CA ILE A 195 0.53 7.79 6.34
C ILE A 195 1.81 7.23 6.95
N ALA A 196 2.94 7.42 6.27
CA ALA A 196 4.24 7.05 6.81
C ALA A 196 4.54 7.88 8.07
N THR A 197 4.78 7.21 9.19
CA THR A 197 5.15 7.80 10.47
C THR A 197 6.66 7.80 10.69
N LYS A 198 7.34 6.78 10.16
CA LYS A 198 8.79 6.60 10.28
C LYS A 198 9.34 5.96 9.02
N VAL A 199 10.48 6.46 8.55
CA VAL A 199 11.28 5.85 7.50
C VAL A 199 12.68 5.60 8.06
N ASP A 200 13.14 4.36 7.95
CA ASP A 200 14.45 3.92 8.41
C ASP A 200 15.21 3.34 7.21
N ILE A 201 16.23 4.05 6.73
CA ILE A 201 17.06 3.62 5.60
C ILE A 201 18.25 2.82 6.15
N THR A 202 17.98 1.56 6.44
CA THR A 202 18.95 0.57 6.92
C THR A 202 18.72 -0.76 6.21
N THR A 203 19.77 -1.57 6.07
CA THR A 203 19.68 -2.90 5.45
C THR A 203 18.62 -3.75 6.16
N PRO A 204 17.51 -4.10 5.50
CA PRO A 204 16.56 -5.04 6.04
C PRO A 204 17.26 -6.39 6.16
N GLU A 205 16.99 -7.12 7.24
CA GLU A 205 17.44 -8.52 7.32
C GLU A 205 16.83 -9.28 6.12
N GLU A 206 17.67 -9.81 5.20
CA GLU A 206 17.20 -10.52 4.00
C GLU A 206 16.18 -11.61 4.30
N LYS A 207 16.25 -12.20 5.50
CA LYS A 207 15.30 -13.21 6.00
C LYS A 207 13.86 -12.69 6.16
N LYS A 208 13.61 -11.38 6.10
CA LYS A 208 12.28 -10.76 6.27
C LYS A 208 11.50 -10.61 4.94
N LEU A 209 12.17 -10.62 3.78
CA LEU A 209 11.52 -10.45 2.47
C LEU A 209 11.10 -11.78 1.85
N VAL A 210 10.24 -12.54 2.54
CA VAL A 210 9.78 -13.86 2.07
C VAL A 210 8.31 -13.80 1.65
N PRO A 211 7.95 -14.23 0.43
CA PRO A 211 6.55 -14.26 0.00
C PRO A 211 5.68 -15.16 0.90
N PRO A 212 4.43 -14.78 1.17
CA PRO A 212 3.51 -15.65 1.89
C PRO A 212 3.18 -16.90 1.07
N LYS A 213 2.86 -18.01 1.76
CA LYS A 213 2.61 -19.33 1.14
C LYS A 213 1.28 -19.98 1.56
N LYS A 214 0.52 -19.37 2.48
CA LYS A 214 -0.69 -19.94 3.07
C LYS A 214 -1.94 -19.23 2.59
N GLY A 215 -3.00 -19.98 2.32
CA GLY A 215 -4.31 -19.49 1.88
C GLY A 215 -4.80 -20.24 0.64
N LYS A 216 -6.07 -20.07 0.30
CA LYS A 216 -6.65 -20.56 -0.95
C LYS A 216 -6.08 -19.78 -2.12
N GLU A 217 -5.37 -20.46 -3.03
CA GLU A 217 -4.75 -19.79 -4.18
C GLU A 217 -5.81 -19.20 -5.12
N THR A 218 -5.60 -17.94 -5.52
CA THR A 218 -6.49 -17.19 -6.43
C THR A 218 -5.76 -15.96 -6.97
N ASP A 219 -6.40 -15.19 -7.86
CA ASP A 219 -5.99 -13.85 -8.29
C ASP A 219 -6.92 -12.79 -7.66
N VAL A 220 -6.67 -11.49 -7.89
CA VAL A 220 -7.50 -10.42 -7.28
C VAL A 220 -8.96 -10.54 -7.75
N LYS A 221 -9.18 -10.89 -9.02
CA LYS A 221 -10.52 -11.05 -9.59
C LYS A 221 -11.27 -12.22 -8.97
N GLY A 222 -10.63 -13.39 -8.86
CA GLY A 222 -11.22 -14.58 -8.27
C GLY A 222 -11.55 -14.40 -6.79
N MET A 223 -10.67 -13.75 -6.04
CA MET A 223 -10.97 -13.34 -4.67
C MET A 223 -12.17 -12.39 -4.62
N TYR A 224 -12.19 -11.36 -5.47
CA TYR A 224 -13.32 -10.43 -5.56
C TYR A 224 -14.64 -11.14 -5.86
N ASP A 225 -14.66 -12.08 -6.82
CA ASP A 225 -15.86 -12.83 -7.19
C ASP A 225 -16.37 -13.69 -6.02
N VAL A 226 -15.45 -14.34 -5.28
CA VAL A 226 -15.78 -15.12 -4.07
C VAL A 226 -16.35 -14.20 -2.99
N VAL A 227 -15.65 -13.13 -2.64
CA VAL A 227 -16.06 -12.17 -1.59
C VAL A 227 -17.42 -11.56 -1.94
N LEU A 228 -17.60 -11.11 -3.19
CA LEU A 228 -18.86 -10.56 -3.67
C LEU A 228 -20.00 -11.59 -3.55
N SER A 229 -19.76 -12.85 -3.94
CA SER A 229 -20.78 -13.90 -3.85
C SER A 229 -21.21 -14.22 -2.41
N SER A 230 -20.26 -14.28 -1.48
CA SER A 230 -20.53 -14.50 -0.05
C SER A 230 -21.32 -13.35 0.56
N LEU A 231 -21.05 -12.13 0.09
CA LEU A 231 -21.63 -10.90 0.63
C LEU A 231 -22.96 -10.47 -0.04
N LYS A 232 -23.37 -11.11 -1.15
CA LYS A 232 -24.71 -10.91 -1.75
C LYS A 232 -25.85 -11.11 -0.73
N ARG A 233 -25.64 -11.98 0.26
CA ARG A 233 -26.62 -12.26 1.32
C ARG A 233 -26.75 -11.11 2.33
N TRP A 234 -25.84 -10.14 2.33
CA TRP A 234 -25.70 -9.09 3.33
C TRP A 234 -26.10 -7.69 2.79
N GLY A 235 -26.71 -7.63 1.60
CA GLY A 235 -27.19 -6.37 1.02
C GLY A 235 -26.08 -5.32 0.79
N ASP A 236 -26.39 -4.06 1.03
CA ASP A 236 -25.50 -2.91 0.76
C ASP A 236 -24.24 -2.90 1.64
N GLN A 237 -24.29 -3.47 2.84
CA GLN A 237 -23.13 -3.66 3.73
C GLN A 237 -22.09 -4.59 3.09
N GLY A 238 -22.56 -5.64 2.41
CA GLY A 238 -21.72 -6.56 1.68
C GLY A 238 -20.91 -5.87 0.59
N GLN A 239 -21.53 -4.98 -0.18
CA GLN A 239 -20.85 -4.25 -1.25
C GLN A 239 -19.73 -3.35 -0.74
N ARG A 240 -19.79 -2.88 0.52
CA ARG A 240 -18.77 -1.99 1.10
C ARG A 240 -17.49 -2.73 1.45
N VAL A 241 -17.63 -3.95 1.96
CA VAL A 241 -16.49 -4.81 2.34
C VAL A 241 -15.70 -5.26 1.12
N VAL A 242 -16.37 -5.43 -0.01
CA VAL A 242 -15.73 -5.80 -1.29
C VAL A 242 -14.63 -4.79 -1.68
N TRP A 243 -14.86 -3.49 -1.47
CA TRP A 243 -13.86 -2.46 -1.79
C TRP A 243 -12.61 -2.54 -0.91
N TRP A 244 -12.73 -3.06 0.31
CA TRP A 244 -11.61 -3.32 1.20
C TRP A 244 -10.83 -4.56 0.79
N ALA A 245 -11.52 -5.59 0.28
CA ALA A 245 -10.87 -6.80 -0.20
C ALA A 245 -9.97 -6.56 -1.42
N VAL A 246 -10.26 -5.56 -2.25
CA VAL A 246 -9.50 -5.26 -3.47
C VAL A 246 -8.34 -4.27 -3.28
N LEU A 247 -8.18 -3.68 -2.10
CA LEU A 247 -6.95 -2.95 -1.74
C LEU A 247 -5.75 -3.88 -1.80
#